data_AF-B9TI25-F1
#
_entry.id   AF-B9TI25-F1
#
_cell.length_a   1.000
_cell.length_b   1.000
_cell.length_c   1.000
_cell.angle_alpha   90.00
_cell.angle_beta   90.00
_cell.angle_gamma   90.00
#
_symmetry.space_group_name_H-M   'P 1'
#
loop_
_entity.id
_entity.type
_entity.pdbx_description
1 polymer ?
#
loop_
_entity_poly.entity_id
_entity_poly.type
_entity_poly.pdbx_seq_one_letter_code
_entity_poly.pdbx_strand_id
1 'polypeptide(L)'
;MDGKRVPPTLYNSAVDVDLIPQAFVERVDIVTGGVSAVYGSDAMSGVVNYIIDRKFNGFKADASYGQSTYGDAGKRDLSLAWGAKLGKGLHVEAGIEARKDDGIDHRSDRDWLNLVGVTGAGTAANPYVLQTNLHQKSFPFGGLITSGALNGQTFKQNGVLSPFVAGTATGTAAIQLGGDGGWWDSGLLARLKGTQLFGRVDYDVAPGTHAYAQVSGNLKTNTSFAETDQLNNVTLRRTNAFLPAQYQALIPTTQPTFTYSQFLSEIPRLQADSDTKQWVFVTGLDGKLGGARWNVDYTYGRSRLETSLANVINRQNLSAALDAVTSGGQTVCNITVTNPGLADNCVPFNPFGPTAASQQAIDYVTDTARFDSTTVMHDVTAAITGSPFDGWAGPVNGAL
;
A
#
# COMPACT_ATOMS: atom_id res chain seq x y z
N MET A 1 -23.93 7.08 2.21
CA MET A 1 -23.90 8.56 2.29
C MET A 1 -25.31 9.03 1.98
N ASP A 2 -25.95 9.74 2.90
CA ASP A 2 -27.36 10.14 2.78
C ASP A 2 -28.34 8.98 2.52
N GLY A 3 -28.05 7.82 3.10
CA GLY A 3 -28.84 6.59 2.89
C GLY A 3 -28.58 5.88 1.56
N LYS A 4 -27.70 6.42 0.71
CA LYS A 4 -27.32 5.83 -0.58
C LYS A 4 -26.03 5.05 -0.47
N ARG A 5 -25.94 3.96 -1.23
CA ARG A 5 -24.76 3.12 -1.32
C ARG A 5 -23.62 3.91 -1.98
N VAL A 6 -22.51 4.03 -1.27
CA VAL A 6 -21.28 4.55 -1.89
C VAL A 6 -20.67 3.40 -2.69
N PRO A 7 -20.29 3.62 -3.97
CA PRO A 7 -19.64 2.59 -4.75
C PRO A 7 -18.39 2.05 -4.03
N PRO A 8 -18.12 0.74 -4.10
CA PRO A 8 -16.86 0.20 -3.63
C PRO A 8 -15.73 0.85 -4.42
N THR A 9 -14.75 1.37 -3.71
CA THR A 9 -13.70 2.19 -4.31
C THR A 9 -12.29 1.66 -4.03
N LEU A 10 -12.19 0.57 -3.27
CA LEU A 10 -10.98 -0.23 -3.04
C LEU A 10 -11.07 -1.60 -3.74
N TYR A 11 -9.91 -2.21 -4.00
CA TYR A 11 -9.80 -3.50 -4.73
C TYR A 11 -10.51 -4.68 -4.03
N ASN A 12 -10.66 -4.61 -2.71
CA ASN A 12 -11.34 -5.60 -1.88
C ASN A 12 -12.86 -5.34 -1.76
N SER A 13 -13.41 -4.51 -2.65
CA SER A 13 -14.82 -4.08 -2.61
C SER A 13 -15.20 -3.24 -1.38
N ALA A 14 -14.23 -2.71 -0.64
CA ALA A 14 -14.50 -1.75 0.43
C ALA A 14 -14.64 -0.31 -0.10
N VAL A 15 -15.29 0.55 0.69
CA VAL A 15 -15.48 1.97 0.40
C VAL A 15 -14.34 2.78 1.03
N ASP A 16 -13.66 3.58 0.22
CA ASP A 16 -12.73 4.60 0.68
C ASP A 16 -13.52 5.75 1.31
N VAL A 17 -13.38 5.91 2.62
CA VAL A 17 -14.02 7.00 3.39
C VAL A 17 -13.50 8.38 3.00
N ASP A 18 -12.35 8.44 2.31
CA ASP A 18 -11.79 9.67 1.74
C ASP A 18 -12.65 10.22 0.56
N LEU A 19 -13.79 9.62 0.22
CA LEU A 19 -14.77 10.20 -0.70
C LEU A 19 -15.79 11.11 -0.03
N ILE A 20 -15.83 11.11 1.31
CA ILE A 20 -16.87 11.80 2.08
C ILE A 20 -16.30 13.14 2.53
N PRO A 21 -16.87 14.26 2.05
CA PRO A 21 -16.31 15.57 2.30
C PRO A 21 -16.56 15.98 3.76
N GLN A 22 -15.52 15.97 4.60
CA GLN A 22 -15.65 16.21 6.03
C GLN A 22 -16.30 17.57 6.35
N ALA A 23 -16.04 18.58 5.51
CA ALA A 23 -16.57 19.92 5.70
C ALA A 23 -18.10 20.02 5.64
N PHE A 24 -18.76 19.09 4.94
CA PHE A 24 -20.22 19.05 4.77
C PHE A 24 -20.90 17.93 5.56
N VAL A 25 -20.18 17.13 6.35
CA VAL A 25 -20.81 16.09 7.20
C VAL A 25 -21.55 16.77 8.36
N GLU A 26 -22.87 16.62 8.40
CA GLU A 26 -23.72 17.09 9.49
C GLU A 26 -23.68 16.11 10.66
N ARG A 27 -23.80 14.81 10.39
CA ARG A 27 -23.72 13.73 11.39
C ARG A 27 -23.36 12.37 10.78
N VAL A 28 -22.99 11.42 11.65
CA VAL A 28 -22.72 10.03 11.29
C VAL A 28 -23.67 9.11 12.05
N ASP A 29 -24.52 8.39 11.32
CA ASP A 29 -25.45 7.41 11.87
C ASP A 29 -24.80 6.01 11.78
N ILE A 30 -24.69 5.30 12.91
CA ILE A 30 -24.13 3.93 12.96
C ILE A 30 -25.26 2.96 13.29
N VAL A 31 -25.52 2.00 12.40
CA VAL A 31 -26.56 0.97 12.57
C VAL A 31 -25.91 -0.41 12.57
N THR A 32 -26.02 -1.14 13.68
CA THR A 32 -25.47 -2.50 13.83
C THR A 32 -26.60 -3.54 13.92
N GLY A 33 -26.41 -4.73 13.36
CA GLY A 33 -27.39 -5.83 13.44
C GLY A 33 -28.50 -5.78 12.39
N GLY A 34 -29.55 -6.61 12.52
CA GLY A 34 -30.54 -6.95 11.47
C GLY A 34 -31.36 -5.80 10.83
N VAL A 35 -31.24 -4.57 11.32
CA VAL A 35 -31.80 -3.35 10.70
C VAL A 35 -30.95 -2.88 9.50
N SER A 36 -29.71 -3.38 9.38
CA SER A 36 -28.79 -3.10 8.26
C SER A 36 -29.27 -3.67 6.92
N ALA A 37 -30.12 -4.69 6.92
CA ALA A 37 -30.64 -5.34 5.72
C ALA A 37 -31.48 -4.40 4.83
N VAL A 38 -32.03 -3.31 5.39
CA VAL A 38 -32.76 -2.27 4.64
C VAL A 38 -31.85 -1.44 3.75
N TYR A 39 -30.55 -1.38 4.05
CA TYR A 39 -29.54 -0.63 3.28
C TYR A 39 -28.83 -1.45 2.19
N GLY A 40 -29.16 -2.75 2.04
CA GLY A 40 -28.64 -3.62 0.98
C GLY A 40 -28.06 -4.96 1.46
N SER A 41 -27.86 -5.89 0.53
CA SER A 41 -27.42 -7.29 0.78
C SER A 41 -26.02 -7.44 1.39
N ASP A 42 -25.20 -6.40 1.35
CA ASP A 42 -23.77 -6.47 1.75
C ASP A 42 -23.55 -6.04 3.21
N ALA A 43 -24.61 -5.69 3.94
CA ALA A 43 -24.53 -5.15 5.30
C ALA A 43 -24.65 -6.24 6.39
N MET A 44 -23.82 -7.28 6.33
CA MET A 44 -23.89 -8.42 7.27
C MET A 44 -23.49 -8.07 8.71
N SER A 45 -22.64 -7.05 8.92
CA SER A 45 -22.16 -6.62 10.24
C SER A 45 -22.71 -5.26 10.71
N GLY A 46 -23.11 -4.37 9.80
CA GLY A 46 -23.66 -3.05 10.10
C GLY A 46 -23.48 -2.05 8.96
N VAL A 47 -23.96 -0.82 9.15
CA VAL A 47 -23.89 0.30 8.19
C VAL A 47 -23.43 1.56 8.92
N VAL A 48 -22.50 2.28 8.31
CA VAL A 48 -22.14 3.65 8.70
C VAL A 48 -22.68 4.60 7.63
N ASN A 49 -23.59 5.49 8.01
CA ASN A 49 -24.21 6.44 7.11
C ASN A 49 -23.80 7.87 7.46
N TYR A 50 -22.97 8.46 6.60
CA TYR A 50 -22.60 9.86 6.68
C TYR A 50 -23.71 10.71 6.06
N ILE A 51 -24.26 11.63 6.86
CA ILE A 51 -25.31 12.57 6.45
C ILE A 51 -24.67 13.90 6.12
N ILE A 52 -24.95 14.40 4.92
CA ILE A 52 -24.41 15.66 4.44
C ILE A 52 -25.39 16.78 4.72
N ASP A 53 -24.89 17.91 5.20
CA ASP A 53 -25.67 19.15 5.26
C ASP A 53 -25.93 19.61 3.83
N ARG A 54 -27.19 19.48 3.38
CA ARG A 54 -27.66 19.85 2.03
C ARG A 54 -28.20 21.28 1.96
N LYS A 55 -28.01 22.04 3.03
CA LYS A 55 -28.51 23.41 3.19
C LYS A 55 -27.39 24.30 3.72
N PHE A 56 -26.14 23.92 3.51
CA PHE A 56 -25.01 24.73 3.94
C PHE A 56 -25.07 26.08 3.22
N ASN A 57 -25.08 27.17 3.98
CA ASN A 57 -25.12 28.52 3.42
C ASN A 57 -24.03 29.35 4.08
N GLY A 58 -23.06 29.76 3.27
CA GLY A 58 -21.90 30.52 3.72
C GLY A 58 -20.60 29.93 3.20
N PHE A 59 -19.53 30.22 3.93
CA PHE A 59 -18.18 29.78 3.62
C PHE A 59 -17.54 29.24 4.89
N LYS A 60 -16.85 28.11 4.77
CA LYS A 60 -16.08 27.47 5.83
C LYS A 60 -14.68 27.19 5.29
N ALA A 61 -13.67 27.47 6.11
CA ALA A 61 -12.29 27.17 5.81
C ALA A 61 -11.62 26.63 7.07
N ASP A 62 -10.94 25.51 6.91
CA ASP A 62 -10.18 24.86 7.96
C ASP A 62 -8.77 24.60 7.43
N ALA A 63 -7.76 24.86 8.25
CA ALA A 63 -6.38 24.56 7.92
C ALA A 63 -5.69 23.99 9.16
N SER A 64 -4.98 22.89 8.99
CA SER A 64 -4.16 22.29 10.04
C SER A 64 -2.74 22.05 9.54
N TYR A 65 -1.80 22.25 10.46
CA TYR A 65 -0.42 21.88 10.27
C TYR A 65 0.07 21.13 11.51
N GLY A 66 0.70 20.00 11.29
CA GLY A 66 1.37 19.21 12.32
C GLY A 66 2.75 18.79 11.85
N GLN A 67 3.65 18.54 12.79
CA GLN A 67 4.99 18.04 12.52
C GLN A 67 5.42 17.17 13.69
N SER A 68 6.31 16.22 13.44
CA SER A 68 6.92 15.47 14.53
C SER A 68 7.84 16.38 15.38
N THR A 69 8.15 15.94 16.59
CA THR A 69 9.16 16.58 17.45
C THR A 69 10.58 16.55 16.88
N TYR A 70 10.81 15.76 15.82
CA TYR A 70 12.09 15.64 15.11
C TYR A 70 12.21 16.60 13.93
N GLY A 71 11.19 17.43 13.65
CA GLY A 71 11.22 18.38 12.53
C GLY A 71 10.96 17.74 11.16
N ASP A 72 10.40 16.52 11.13
CA ASP A 72 10.01 15.79 9.92
C ASP A 72 8.51 15.36 10.00
N ALA A 73 8.05 14.50 9.09
CA ALA A 73 6.65 14.01 9.04
C ALA A 73 5.60 15.13 9.06
N GLY A 74 5.84 16.19 8.28
CA GLY A 74 4.94 17.33 8.18
C GLY A 74 3.58 16.91 7.61
N LYS A 75 2.51 17.27 8.31
CA LYS A 75 1.12 17.07 7.90
C LYS A 75 0.47 18.42 7.65
N ARG A 76 -0.15 18.58 6.48
CA ARG A 76 -0.79 19.82 6.04
C ARG A 76 -2.15 19.45 5.49
N ASP A 77 -3.20 20.02 6.06
CA ASP A 77 -4.56 19.85 5.59
C ASP A 77 -5.18 21.23 5.38
N LEU A 78 -5.92 21.36 4.27
CA LEU A 78 -6.69 22.54 3.93
C LEU A 78 -8.05 22.06 3.45
N SER A 79 -9.12 22.54 4.08
CA SER A 79 -10.49 22.28 3.68
C SER A 79 -11.19 23.60 3.42
N LEU A 80 -11.85 23.71 2.27
CA LEU A 80 -12.65 24.86 1.88
C LEU A 80 -14.02 24.35 1.47
N ALA A 81 -15.07 24.97 2.01
CA ALA A 81 -16.45 24.67 1.68
C ALA A 81 -17.23 25.98 1.48
N TRP A 82 -18.09 25.98 0.49
CA TRP A 82 -18.97 27.08 0.18
C TRP A 82 -20.35 26.55 -0.18
N GLY A 83 -21.39 27.28 0.23
CA GLY A 83 -22.75 27.00 -0.21
C GLY A 83 -23.59 28.26 -0.26
N ALA A 84 -24.53 28.33 -1.19
CA ALA A 84 -25.40 29.48 -1.34
C ALA A 84 -26.74 29.12 -1.96
N LYS A 85 -27.79 29.71 -1.39
CA LYS A 85 -29.12 29.76 -2.01
C LYS A 85 -29.15 30.88 -3.06
N LEU A 86 -29.45 30.51 -4.29
CA LEU A 86 -29.52 31.41 -5.44
C LEU A 86 -30.97 31.52 -5.91
N GLY A 87 -31.52 32.74 -5.93
CA GLY A 87 -32.89 32.96 -6.39
C GLY A 87 -33.94 32.15 -5.63
N LYS A 88 -34.99 31.70 -6.34
CA LYS A 88 -36.09 30.91 -5.77
C LYS A 88 -35.87 29.43 -6.07
N GLY A 89 -35.34 28.71 -5.09
CA GLY A 89 -35.31 27.26 -5.08
C GLY A 89 -34.03 26.60 -5.59
N LEU A 90 -33.04 27.36 -6.07
CA LEU A 90 -31.71 26.82 -6.39
C LEU A 90 -30.79 26.95 -5.16
N HIS A 91 -30.10 25.88 -4.84
CA HIS A 91 -29.05 25.85 -3.83
C HIS A 91 -27.83 25.11 -4.40
N VAL A 92 -26.64 25.65 -4.14
CA VAL A 92 -25.38 25.14 -4.68
C VAL A 92 -24.40 25.02 -3.54
N GLU A 93 -23.69 23.90 -3.49
CA GLU A 93 -22.61 23.61 -2.55
C GLU A 93 -21.38 23.12 -3.31
N ALA A 94 -20.20 23.56 -2.88
CA ALA A 94 -18.94 23.11 -3.45
C ALA A 94 -17.84 23.14 -2.38
N GLY A 95 -16.99 22.12 -2.38
CA GLY A 95 -15.82 22.12 -1.51
C GLY A 95 -14.67 21.33 -2.06
N ILE A 96 -13.50 21.63 -1.50
CA ILE A 96 -12.23 21.02 -1.81
C ILE A 96 -11.47 20.79 -0.52
N GLU A 97 -10.91 19.60 -0.39
CA GLU A 97 -9.99 19.25 0.69
C GLU A 97 -8.66 18.83 0.07
N ALA A 98 -7.56 19.39 0.53
CA ALA A 98 -6.22 19.02 0.12
C ALA A 98 -5.43 18.61 1.36
N ARG A 99 -4.82 17.43 1.30
CA ARG A 99 -3.97 16.91 2.37
C ARG A 99 -2.61 16.48 1.86
N LYS A 100 -1.58 16.71 2.66
CA LYS A 100 -0.22 16.25 2.41
C LYS A 100 0.43 15.78 3.71
N ASP A 101 0.86 14.53 3.74
CA ASP A 101 1.69 13.92 4.76
C ASP A 101 3.06 13.61 4.14
N ASP A 102 4.12 14.23 4.66
CA ASP A 102 5.48 14.06 4.17
C ASP A 102 6.09 12.68 4.57
N GLY A 103 5.43 11.92 5.46
CA GLY A 103 5.81 10.56 5.84
C GLY A 103 7.14 10.44 6.60
N ILE A 104 7.59 9.20 6.82
CA ILE A 104 8.87 8.83 7.43
C ILE A 104 9.36 7.57 6.70
N ASP A 105 10.37 7.73 5.85
CA ASP A 105 10.83 6.68 4.94
C ASP A 105 11.66 5.59 5.61
N HIS A 106 12.27 5.88 6.76
CA HIS A 106 13.09 4.91 7.48
C HIS A 106 12.63 4.83 8.93
N ARG A 107 12.40 3.62 9.44
CA ARG A 107 12.19 3.43 10.87
C ARG A 107 13.44 3.79 11.66
N SER A 108 14.62 3.66 11.04
CA SER A 108 15.90 4.02 11.63
C SER A 108 16.05 5.53 11.89
N ASP A 109 15.22 6.38 11.25
CA ASP A 109 15.10 7.81 11.58
C ASP A 109 14.51 8.05 12.99
N ARG A 110 14.16 6.99 13.71
CA ARG A 110 13.72 7.01 15.11
C ARG A 110 14.62 6.14 15.96
N ASP A 111 15.42 6.75 16.83
CA ASP A 111 16.35 6.03 17.73
C ASP A 111 15.65 4.95 18.56
N TRP A 112 14.44 5.22 19.05
CA TRP A 112 13.64 4.29 19.86
C TRP A 112 13.01 3.14 19.08
N LEU A 113 13.07 3.17 17.74
CA LEU A 113 12.54 2.16 16.84
C LEU A 113 13.66 1.49 16.01
N ASN A 114 14.88 2.01 16.09
CA ASN A 114 16.04 1.49 15.38
C ASN A 114 16.50 0.15 15.98
N LEU A 115 16.51 -0.90 15.17
CA LEU A 115 16.88 -2.27 15.58
C LEU A 115 16.10 -2.82 16.79
N VAL A 116 14.89 -2.32 17.00
CA VAL A 116 13.98 -2.79 18.06
C VAL A 116 12.96 -3.79 17.49
N GLY A 117 12.56 -4.77 18.29
CA GLY A 117 11.54 -5.76 17.94
C GLY A 117 11.18 -6.69 19.10
N VAL A 118 10.08 -7.42 18.95
CA VAL A 118 9.63 -8.41 19.92
C VAL A 118 10.18 -9.78 19.54
N THR A 119 10.83 -10.44 20.49
CA THR A 119 11.33 -11.82 20.35
C THR A 119 10.63 -12.72 21.35
N GLY A 120 10.78 -14.03 21.19
CA GLY A 120 10.10 -15.06 21.98
C GLY A 120 9.08 -15.88 21.19
N ALA A 121 8.51 -16.89 21.85
CA ALA A 121 7.50 -17.80 21.30
C ALA A 121 6.17 -17.79 22.09
N GLY A 122 6.02 -16.87 23.05
CA GLY A 122 4.80 -16.74 23.87
C GLY A 122 4.61 -17.87 24.88
N THR A 123 5.64 -18.68 25.16
CA THR A 123 5.57 -19.75 26.17
C THR A 123 6.20 -19.29 27.49
N ALA A 124 5.91 -19.97 28.60
CA ALA A 124 6.52 -19.64 29.89
C ALA A 124 8.06 -19.72 29.87
N ALA A 125 8.63 -20.63 29.05
CA ALA A 125 10.08 -20.79 28.88
C ALA A 125 10.68 -19.83 27.84
N ASN A 126 9.85 -19.21 26.99
CA ASN A 126 10.27 -18.28 25.94
C ASN A 126 9.21 -17.17 25.75
N PRO A 127 9.03 -16.30 26.77
CA PRO A 127 8.00 -15.27 26.75
C PRO A 127 8.31 -14.19 25.72
N TYR A 128 7.30 -13.43 25.32
CA TYR A 128 7.53 -12.27 24.46
C TYR A 128 8.26 -11.17 25.21
N VAL A 129 9.38 -10.73 24.64
CA VAL A 129 10.21 -9.66 25.20
C VAL A 129 10.57 -8.64 24.13
N LEU A 130 10.52 -7.36 24.49
CA LEU A 130 11.02 -6.29 23.63
C LEU A 130 12.55 -6.24 23.76
N GLN A 131 13.24 -6.29 22.63
CA GLN A 131 14.69 -6.25 22.57
C GLN A 131 15.18 -5.22 21.55
N THR A 132 16.38 -4.70 21.77
CA THR A 132 17.07 -3.74 20.92
C THR A 132 18.31 -4.38 20.31
N ASN A 133 18.91 -3.74 19.29
CA ASN A 133 20.10 -4.25 18.61
C ASN A 133 19.86 -5.63 17.95
N LEU A 134 18.69 -5.80 17.31
CA LEU A 134 18.31 -7.03 16.62
C LEU A 134 18.91 -7.12 15.23
N HIS A 135 19.59 -8.23 14.97
CA HIS A 135 20.24 -8.57 13.71
C HIS A 135 19.71 -9.92 13.19
N GLN A 136 19.74 -10.11 11.87
CA GLN A 136 19.30 -11.33 11.20
C GLN A 136 20.44 -12.35 11.16
N LYS A 137 20.21 -13.53 11.77
CA LYS A 137 21.25 -14.54 12.00
C LYS A 137 21.91 -15.07 10.72
N SER A 138 21.19 -15.07 9.60
CA SER A 138 21.62 -15.73 8.36
C SER A 138 21.79 -14.77 7.17
N PHE A 139 21.65 -13.46 7.37
CA PHE A 139 21.63 -12.46 6.30
C PHE A 139 22.54 -11.27 6.63
N PRO A 140 23.87 -11.43 6.68
CA PRO A 140 24.78 -10.28 6.70
C PRO A 140 24.72 -9.52 5.37
N PHE A 141 25.05 -8.23 5.39
CA PHE A 141 25.11 -7.41 4.16
C PHE A 141 26.18 -7.87 3.18
N GLY A 142 27.28 -8.44 3.68
CA GLY A 142 28.32 -9.03 2.83
C GLY A 142 28.11 -10.50 2.49
N GLY A 143 26.95 -11.05 2.85
CA GLY A 143 26.50 -12.41 2.59
C GLY A 143 27.26 -13.52 3.33
N LEU A 144 26.58 -14.64 3.53
CA LEU A 144 26.97 -15.76 4.35
C LEU A 144 26.94 -17.04 3.52
N ILE A 145 28.04 -17.76 3.49
CA ILE A 145 28.10 -19.12 2.96
C ILE A 145 27.47 -20.06 3.99
N THR A 146 26.36 -20.71 3.62
CA THR A 146 25.52 -21.51 4.53
C THR A 146 25.70 -23.03 4.36
N SER A 147 26.58 -23.47 3.43
CA SER A 147 26.94 -24.89 3.27
C SER A 147 28.30 -25.07 2.59
N GLY A 148 28.76 -26.31 2.51
CA GLY A 148 30.02 -26.67 1.87
C GLY A 148 31.26 -26.36 2.71
N ALA A 149 32.43 -26.39 2.06
CA ALA A 149 33.73 -26.29 2.74
C ALA A 149 33.99 -24.93 3.43
N LEU A 150 33.29 -23.88 3.01
CA LEU A 150 33.39 -22.53 3.55
C LEU A 150 32.15 -22.14 4.38
N ASN A 151 31.39 -23.11 4.89
CA ASN A 151 30.22 -22.85 5.71
C ASN A 151 30.57 -21.97 6.92
N GLY A 152 29.72 -20.97 7.22
CA GLY A 152 29.93 -20.04 8.33
C GLY A 152 30.92 -18.91 8.02
N GLN A 153 31.26 -18.69 6.74
CA GLN A 153 32.11 -17.59 6.31
C GLN A 153 31.28 -16.47 5.65
N THR A 154 31.69 -15.21 5.85
CA THR A 154 31.06 -14.01 5.30
C THR A 154 32.09 -13.09 4.66
N PHE A 155 31.72 -12.38 3.58
CA PHE A 155 32.59 -11.36 3.01
C PHE A 155 32.46 -10.06 3.79
N LYS A 156 33.57 -9.54 4.32
CA LYS A 156 33.58 -8.23 4.97
C LYS A 156 33.64 -7.12 3.92
N GLN A 157 33.48 -5.87 4.35
CA GLN A 157 33.47 -4.70 3.46
C GLN A 157 34.73 -4.55 2.59
N ASN A 158 35.87 -5.07 3.06
CA ASN A 158 37.13 -5.13 2.30
C ASN A 158 37.19 -6.29 1.28
N GLY A 159 36.09 -7.03 1.08
CA GLY A 159 36.03 -8.20 0.20
C GLY A 159 36.73 -9.45 0.75
N VAL A 160 37.24 -9.40 1.98
CA VAL A 160 37.94 -10.53 2.61
C VAL A 160 36.93 -11.45 3.27
N LEU A 161 37.02 -12.74 2.93
CA LEU A 161 36.26 -13.79 3.58
C LEU A 161 36.74 -13.97 5.03
N SER A 162 35.81 -13.89 5.99
CA SER A 162 36.07 -14.03 7.42
C SER A 162 35.02 -14.90 8.09
N PRO A 163 35.32 -15.54 9.24
CA PRO A 163 34.30 -16.24 10.02
C PRO A 163 33.14 -15.30 10.40
N PHE A 164 31.92 -15.78 10.22
CA PHE A 164 30.72 -15.08 10.66
C PHE A 164 30.64 -15.09 12.18
N VAL A 165 30.57 -13.90 12.79
CA VAL A 165 30.42 -13.73 14.23
C VAL A 165 28.93 -13.71 14.57
N ALA A 166 28.43 -14.81 15.14
CA ALA A 166 27.07 -14.89 15.63
C ALA A 166 26.84 -13.96 16.83
N GLY A 167 25.63 -13.40 16.91
CA GLY A 167 25.16 -12.60 18.03
C GLY A 167 24.62 -13.46 19.17
N THR A 168 24.10 -12.81 20.21
CA THR A 168 23.47 -13.52 21.34
C THR A 168 22.08 -14.02 20.93
N ALA A 169 21.76 -15.27 21.23
CA ALA A 169 20.46 -15.85 20.90
C ALA A 169 19.32 -15.13 21.66
N THR A 170 18.23 -14.84 20.95
CA THR A 170 17.05 -14.14 21.49
C THR A 170 15.93 -15.08 21.95
N GLY A 171 16.06 -16.38 21.68
CA GLY A 171 14.94 -17.34 21.78
C GLY A 171 14.06 -17.38 20.52
N THR A 172 14.26 -16.47 19.56
CA THR A 172 13.65 -16.51 18.23
C THR A 172 14.69 -16.97 17.20
N ALA A 173 14.36 -18.00 16.40
CA ALA A 173 15.34 -18.73 15.59
C ALA A 173 16.13 -17.87 14.58
N ALA A 174 15.48 -16.88 13.96
CA ALA A 174 16.07 -16.06 12.89
C ALA A 174 16.79 -14.79 13.38
N ILE A 175 16.66 -14.44 14.67
CA ILE A 175 17.06 -13.13 15.19
C ILE A 175 18.06 -13.30 16.34
N GLN A 176 19.09 -12.46 16.33
CA GLN A 176 20.14 -12.42 17.34
C GLN A 176 20.38 -10.98 17.80
N LEU A 177 20.97 -10.81 18.99
CA LEU A 177 21.43 -9.51 19.48
C LEU A 177 22.86 -9.26 18.99
N GLY A 178 23.03 -8.22 18.17
CA GLY A 178 24.31 -7.87 17.55
C GLY A 178 24.89 -8.97 16.65
N GLY A 179 26.22 -9.00 16.56
CA GLY A 179 26.95 -9.87 15.64
C GLY A 179 26.93 -9.35 14.21
N ASP A 180 27.35 -10.21 13.28
CA ASP A 180 27.59 -9.85 11.88
C ASP A 180 26.33 -9.79 11.00
N GLY A 181 25.19 -10.27 11.53
CA GLY A 181 23.92 -10.25 10.81
C GLY A 181 23.54 -8.85 10.34
N GLY A 182 22.85 -8.73 9.21
CA GLY A 182 22.30 -7.46 8.77
C GLY A 182 20.94 -7.19 9.44
N TRP A 183 20.29 -6.12 9.03
CA TRP A 183 19.05 -5.67 9.64
C TRP A 183 18.10 -5.05 8.62
N TRP A 184 16.82 -5.03 9.00
CA TRP A 184 15.77 -4.43 8.21
C TRP A 184 15.56 -2.96 8.53
N ASP A 185 15.31 -2.18 7.49
CA ASP A 185 14.86 -0.80 7.58
C ASP A 185 13.72 -0.56 6.58
N SER A 186 12.50 -0.41 7.10
CA SER A 186 11.29 -0.16 6.32
C SER A 186 10.85 1.29 6.47
N GLY A 187 9.86 1.71 5.69
CA GLY A 187 9.08 2.90 5.97
C GLY A 187 8.40 2.79 7.33
N LEU A 188 8.40 3.89 8.08
CA LEU A 188 7.67 4.01 9.35
C LEU A 188 6.29 4.67 9.14
N LEU A 189 6.23 5.65 8.25
CA LEU A 189 4.97 6.33 7.91
C LEU A 189 4.95 6.57 6.40
N ALA A 190 3.92 6.07 5.74
CA ALA A 190 3.77 6.26 4.29
C ALA A 190 3.54 7.74 3.96
N ARG A 191 4.07 8.18 2.83
CA ARG A 191 3.80 9.52 2.30
C ARG A 191 2.45 9.53 1.64
N LEU A 192 1.67 10.57 1.88
CA LEU A 192 0.32 10.65 1.37
C LEU A 192 0.03 12.03 0.81
N LYS A 193 -0.48 12.09 -0.41
CA LYS A 193 -1.03 13.31 -0.99
C LYS A 193 -2.45 13.02 -1.45
N GLY A 194 -3.40 13.82 -1.00
CA GLY A 194 -4.81 13.64 -1.33
C GLY A 194 -5.46 14.95 -1.73
N THR A 195 -6.39 14.89 -2.67
CA THR A 195 -7.32 15.96 -2.96
C THR A 195 -8.72 15.38 -3.12
N GLN A 196 -9.64 15.84 -2.30
CA GLN A 196 -11.05 15.51 -2.37
C GLN A 196 -11.80 16.70 -2.95
N LEU A 197 -12.81 16.41 -3.76
CA LEU A 197 -13.64 17.38 -4.44
C LEU A 197 -15.10 17.01 -4.20
N PHE A 198 -15.92 18.00 -3.90
CA PHE A 198 -17.35 17.84 -3.74
C PHE A 198 -18.09 18.97 -4.43
N GLY A 199 -19.19 18.64 -5.09
CA GLY A 199 -20.13 19.61 -5.61
C GLY A 199 -21.53 19.06 -5.57
N ARG A 200 -22.50 19.90 -5.21
CA ARG A 200 -23.92 19.55 -5.18
C ARG A 200 -24.76 20.73 -5.64
N VAL A 201 -25.80 20.44 -6.40
CA VAL A 201 -26.81 21.40 -6.82
C VAL A 201 -28.18 20.80 -6.51
N ASP A 202 -29.01 21.57 -5.81
CA ASP A 202 -30.38 21.24 -5.49
C ASP A 202 -31.32 22.29 -6.10
N TYR A 203 -32.45 21.84 -6.66
CA TYR A 203 -33.43 22.71 -7.30
C TYR A 203 -34.87 22.29 -6.99
N ASP A 204 -35.68 23.24 -6.54
CA ASP A 204 -37.13 23.07 -6.37
C ASP A 204 -37.83 23.11 -7.74
N VAL A 205 -38.07 21.93 -8.34
CA VAL A 205 -38.69 21.82 -9.68
C VAL A 205 -40.18 22.18 -9.64
N ALA A 206 -40.87 21.74 -8.60
CA ALA A 206 -42.30 21.96 -8.37
C ALA A 206 -42.61 21.94 -6.87
N PRO A 207 -43.78 22.42 -6.42
CA PRO A 207 -44.18 22.30 -5.02
C PRO A 207 -44.12 20.86 -4.53
N GLY A 208 -43.21 20.58 -3.59
CA GLY A 208 -43.01 19.24 -3.05
C GLY A 208 -42.16 18.30 -3.92
N THR A 209 -41.52 18.77 -4.99
CA THR A 209 -40.57 18.00 -5.79
C THR A 209 -39.24 18.72 -5.91
N HIS A 210 -38.18 18.05 -5.48
CA HIS A 210 -36.80 18.51 -5.47
C HIS A 210 -35.97 17.65 -6.43
N ALA A 211 -35.16 18.30 -7.25
CA ALA A 211 -34.15 17.65 -8.06
C ALA A 211 -32.78 17.97 -7.50
N TYR A 212 -31.85 17.03 -7.60
CA TYR A 212 -30.48 17.30 -7.21
C TYR A 212 -29.48 16.55 -8.08
N ALA A 213 -28.28 17.11 -8.19
CA ALA A 213 -27.12 16.48 -8.81
C ALA A 213 -25.91 16.69 -7.91
N GLN A 214 -25.11 15.65 -7.74
CA GLN A 214 -23.93 15.62 -6.87
C GLN A 214 -22.76 14.96 -7.60
N VAL A 215 -21.57 15.51 -7.39
CA VAL A 215 -20.30 14.92 -7.76
C VAL A 215 -19.39 14.85 -6.55
N SER A 216 -18.68 13.73 -6.40
CA SER A 216 -17.65 13.55 -5.39
C SER A 216 -16.45 12.90 -6.05
N GLY A 217 -15.25 13.44 -5.80
CA GLY A 217 -14.02 12.99 -6.39
C GLY A 217 -12.91 12.87 -5.35
N ASN A 218 -12.06 11.85 -5.49
CA ASN A 218 -10.89 11.66 -4.63
C ASN A 218 -9.69 11.27 -5.50
N LEU A 219 -8.62 12.05 -5.37
CA LEU A 219 -7.36 11.87 -6.08
C LEU A 219 -6.27 11.68 -5.02
N LYS A 220 -5.66 10.50 -4.97
CA LYS A 220 -4.75 10.13 -3.88
C LYS A 220 -3.51 9.44 -4.43
N THR A 221 -2.35 9.86 -3.95
CA THR A 221 -1.08 9.17 -4.17
C THR A 221 -0.52 8.78 -2.81
N ASN A 222 -0.13 7.52 -2.66
CA ASN A 222 0.50 7.00 -1.45
C ASN A 222 1.81 6.32 -1.82
N THR A 223 2.89 6.63 -1.09
CA THR A 223 4.20 6.01 -1.28
C THR A 223 4.66 5.37 0.02
N SER A 224 5.12 4.13 -0.06
CA SER A 224 5.68 3.41 1.08
C SER A 224 6.91 2.60 0.66
N PHE A 225 7.81 2.39 1.62
CA PHE A 225 9.02 1.60 1.43
C PHE A 225 8.92 0.34 2.28
N ALA A 226 9.10 -0.82 1.66
CA ALA A 226 9.23 -2.07 2.37
C ALA A 226 10.70 -2.34 2.70
N GLU A 227 10.98 -3.53 3.22
CA GLU A 227 12.32 -3.97 3.57
C GLU A 227 13.18 -4.19 2.31
N THR A 228 14.50 -4.28 2.50
CA THR A 228 15.47 -4.59 1.44
C THR A 228 15.21 -5.98 0.84
N ASP A 229 15.66 -6.24 -0.38
CA ASP A 229 15.63 -7.60 -0.93
C ASP A 229 16.76 -8.48 -0.38
N GLN A 230 16.62 -9.80 -0.53
CA GLN A 230 17.59 -10.77 -0.02
C GLN A 230 17.84 -11.94 -0.97
N LEU A 231 19.07 -12.44 -0.95
CA LEU A 231 19.39 -13.79 -1.42
C LEU A 231 19.14 -14.75 -0.27
N ASN A 232 18.33 -15.79 -0.49
CA ASN A 232 18.03 -16.80 0.52
C ASN A 232 18.45 -18.18 0.03
N ASN A 233 19.57 -18.67 0.57
CA ASN A 233 20.15 -19.98 0.26
C ASN A 233 20.27 -20.26 -1.24
N VAL A 234 20.70 -19.25 -2.00
CA VAL A 234 20.96 -19.42 -3.44
C VAL A 234 22.19 -20.30 -3.61
N THR A 235 22.15 -21.22 -4.58
CA THR A 235 23.27 -22.12 -4.85
C THR A 235 24.24 -21.45 -5.83
N LEU A 236 25.48 -21.27 -5.41
CA LEU A 236 26.57 -20.75 -6.23
C LEU A 236 27.59 -21.84 -6.52
N ARG A 237 28.30 -21.68 -7.64
CA ARG A 237 29.34 -22.63 -8.08
C ARG A 237 30.72 -22.16 -7.61
N ARG A 238 31.59 -23.14 -7.33
CA ARG A 238 33.03 -22.94 -7.11
C ARG A 238 33.68 -22.11 -8.21
N THR A 239 33.25 -22.30 -9.46
CA THR A 239 33.80 -21.65 -10.64
C THR A 239 33.15 -20.30 -10.95
N ASN A 240 32.38 -19.73 -10.02
CA ASN A 240 31.79 -18.41 -10.22
C ASN A 240 32.91 -17.38 -10.45
N ALA A 241 32.84 -16.63 -11.54
CA ALA A 241 33.90 -15.71 -11.97
C ALA A 241 34.19 -14.59 -10.96
N PHE A 242 33.20 -14.21 -10.14
CA PHE A 242 33.38 -13.19 -9.11
C PHE A 242 33.96 -13.73 -7.81
N LEU A 243 33.98 -15.05 -7.60
CA LEU A 243 34.58 -15.64 -6.41
C LEU A 243 36.11 -15.62 -6.56
N PRO A 244 36.87 -14.94 -5.67
CA PRO A 244 38.33 -14.89 -5.79
C PRO A 244 38.99 -16.28 -5.86
N ALA A 245 39.98 -16.45 -6.74
CA ALA A 245 40.63 -17.75 -7.00
C ALA A 245 41.17 -18.44 -5.73
N GLN A 246 41.66 -17.67 -4.76
CA GLN A 246 42.11 -18.19 -3.47
C GLN A 246 40.99 -18.92 -2.69
N TYR A 247 39.75 -18.47 -2.80
CA TYR A 247 38.60 -19.11 -2.14
C TYR A 247 38.03 -20.25 -2.98
N GLN A 248 38.09 -20.15 -4.32
CA GLN A 248 37.78 -21.27 -5.20
C GLN A 248 38.68 -22.49 -4.90
N ALA A 249 39.97 -22.25 -4.60
CA ALA A 249 40.93 -23.30 -4.26
C ALA A 249 40.58 -24.05 -2.96
N LEU A 250 39.86 -23.42 -2.03
CA LEU A 250 39.43 -24.03 -0.76
C LEU A 250 38.17 -24.89 -0.91
N ILE A 251 37.42 -24.75 -1.99
CA ILE A 251 36.22 -25.54 -2.26
C ILE A 251 36.61 -26.81 -3.03
N PRO A 252 36.28 -28.03 -2.55
CA PRO A 252 36.60 -29.28 -3.25
C PRO A 252 35.94 -29.40 -4.62
N THR A 253 36.61 -30.07 -5.56
CA THR A 253 36.02 -30.42 -6.87
C THR A 253 34.88 -31.43 -6.77
N THR A 254 34.86 -32.26 -5.72
CA THR A 254 33.83 -33.26 -5.44
C THR A 254 32.52 -32.65 -4.92
N GLN A 255 32.58 -31.43 -4.39
CA GLN A 255 31.42 -30.64 -3.96
C GLN A 255 31.56 -29.22 -4.53
N PRO A 256 31.34 -29.04 -5.85
CA PRO A 256 31.66 -27.80 -6.55
C PRO A 256 30.61 -26.69 -6.35
N THR A 257 29.72 -26.82 -5.37
CA THR A 257 28.65 -25.87 -5.08
C THR A 257 28.54 -25.60 -3.58
N PHE A 258 28.02 -24.42 -3.25
CA PHE A 258 27.71 -23.99 -1.89
C PHE A 258 26.46 -23.11 -1.92
N THR A 259 25.77 -23.01 -0.78
CA THR A 259 24.63 -22.11 -0.62
C THR A 259 25.05 -20.79 0.01
N TYR A 260 24.34 -19.72 -0.34
CA TYR A 260 24.68 -18.36 0.03
C TYR A 260 23.43 -17.55 0.36
N SER A 261 23.48 -16.73 1.41
CA SER A 261 22.40 -15.83 1.82
C SER A 261 22.92 -14.44 2.12
N GLN A 262 22.21 -13.39 1.73
CA GLN A 262 22.69 -12.00 1.82
C GLN A 262 21.52 -11.00 1.85
N PHE A 263 21.68 -9.90 2.57
CA PHE A 263 20.89 -8.69 2.30
C PHE A 263 21.47 -7.89 1.15
N LEU A 264 20.64 -7.63 0.14
CA LEU A 264 21.02 -6.86 -1.04
C LEU A 264 20.86 -5.36 -0.78
N SER A 265 21.59 -4.83 0.21
CA SER A 265 21.55 -3.41 0.59
C SER A 265 21.97 -2.44 -0.51
N GLU A 266 22.69 -2.94 -1.51
CA GLU A 266 23.04 -2.23 -2.72
C GLU A 266 21.85 -2.01 -3.66
N ILE A 267 20.80 -2.82 -3.54
CA ILE A 267 19.55 -2.65 -4.29
C ILE A 267 18.64 -1.69 -3.50
N PRO A 268 18.10 -0.63 -4.13
CA PRO A 268 17.15 0.24 -3.47
C PRO A 268 15.96 -0.56 -2.92
N ARG A 269 15.44 -0.17 -1.76
CA ARG A 269 14.31 -0.85 -1.11
C ARG A 269 13.11 -0.96 -2.04
N LEU A 270 12.31 -2.00 -1.85
CA LEU A 270 11.02 -2.14 -2.50
C LEU A 270 10.17 -0.89 -2.22
N GLN A 271 9.78 -0.19 -3.29
CA GLN A 271 9.01 1.04 -3.20
C GLN A 271 7.64 0.81 -3.82
N ALA A 272 6.59 0.90 -3.00
CA ALA A 272 5.20 0.80 -3.43
C ALA A 272 4.60 2.20 -3.56
N ASP A 273 4.28 2.58 -4.80
CA ASP A 273 3.52 3.77 -5.13
C ASP A 273 2.12 3.37 -5.57
N SER A 274 1.10 3.95 -4.95
CA SER A 274 -0.31 3.71 -5.27
C SER A 274 -1.02 5.01 -5.61
N ASP A 275 -1.50 5.12 -6.84
CA ASP A 275 -2.33 6.20 -7.34
C ASP A 275 -3.79 5.75 -7.42
N THR A 276 -4.67 6.48 -6.76
CA THR A 276 -6.11 6.21 -6.72
C THR A 276 -6.86 7.41 -7.27
N LYS A 277 -7.75 7.16 -8.24
CA LYS A 277 -8.64 8.16 -8.83
C LYS A 277 -10.07 7.64 -8.76
N GLN A 278 -10.90 8.31 -7.98
CA GLN A 278 -12.28 7.92 -7.73
C GLN A 278 -13.21 9.06 -8.08
N TRP A 279 -14.31 8.75 -8.76
CA TRP A 279 -15.38 9.67 -9.10
C TRP A 279 -16.72 9.01 -8.85
N VAL A 280 -17.62 9.73 -8.20
CA VAL A 280 -19.00 9.33 -7.95
C VAL A 280 -19.91 10.46 -8.39
N PHE A 281 -20.90 10.13 -9.20
CA PHE A 281 -21.94 11.03 -9.68
C PHE A 281 -23.28 10.49 -9.22
N VAL A 282 -24.07 11.34 -8.59
CA VAL A 282 -25.42 11.00 -8.15
C VAL A 282 -26.37 12.04 -8.71
N THR A 283 -27.46 11.60 -9.33
CA THR A 283 -28.55 12.46 -9.74
C THR A 283 -29.86 11.85 -9.26
N GLY A 284 -30.82 12.67 -8.88
CA GLY A 284 -32.09 12.15 -8.42
C GLY A 284 -33.18 13.19 -8.29
N LEU A 285 -34.37 12.66 -8.05
CA LEU A 285 -35.58 13.38 -7.77
C LEU A 285 -36.17 12.84 -6.48
N ASP A 286 -36.58 13.72 -5.59
CA ASP A 286 -37.33 13.35 -4.40
C ASP A 286 -38.50 14.29 -4.18
N GLY A 287 -39.52 13.81 -3.49
CA GLY A 287 -40.69 14.63 -3.28
C GLY A 287 -41.79 14.02 -2.42
N LYS A 288 -42.88 14.77 -2.34
CA LYS A 288 -44.10 14.40 -1.65
C LYS A 288 -45.26 14.40 -2.64
N LEU A 289 -46.03 13.31 -2.64
CA LEU A 289 -47.27 13.20 -3.38
C LEU A 289 -48.36 12.75 -2.39
N GLY A 290 -49.26 13.67 -2.02
CA GLY A 290 -50.23 13.42 -0.96
C GLY A 290 -49.57 13.12 0.39
N GLY A 291 -49.92 11.98 1.00
CA GLY A 291 -49.33 11.48 2.25
C GLY A 291 -48.05 10.65 2.07
N ALA A 292 -47.61 10.40 0.83
CA ALA A 292 -46.42 9.60 0.52
C ALA A 292 -45.21 10.46 0.17
N ARG A 293 -44.02 9.96 0.55
CA ARG A 293 -42.72 10.44 0.09
C ARG A 293 -42.18 9.48 -0.95
N TRP A 294 -41.56 10.01 -1.98
CA TRP A 294 -40.96 9.22 -3.05
C TRP A 294 -39.57 9.74 -3.38
N ASN A 295 -38.70 8.86 -3.86
CA ASN A 295 -37.41 9.21 -4.43
C ASN A 295 -37.05 8.26 -5.57
N VAL A 296 -36.30 8.78 -6.53
CA VAL A 296 -35.66 8.02 -7.60
C VAL A 296 -34.27 8.61 -7.80
N ASP A 297 -33.26 7.77 -7.73
CA ASP A 297 -31.86 8.16 -7.75
C ASP A 297 -31.07 7.25 -8.70
N TYR A 298 -30.12 7.84 -9.41
CA TYR A 298 -29.14 7.13 -10.22
C TYR A 298 -27.74 7.49 -9.74
N THR A 299 -26.93 6.47 -9.46
CA THR A 299 -25.53 6.61 -9.04
C THR A 299 -24.62 5.96 -10.07
N TYR A 300 -23.64 6.72 -10.56
CA TYR A 300 -22.53 6.22 -11.36
C TYR A 300 -21.23 6.38 -10.56
N GLY A 301 -20.49 5.29 -10.40
CA GLY A 301 -19.19 5.30 -9.72
C GLY A 301 -18.10 4.74 -10.61
N ARG A 302 -16.93 5.35 -10.60
CA ARG A 302 -15.72 4.80 -11.19
C ARG A 302 -14.52 5.01 -10.27
N SER A 303 -13.83 3.92 -9.93
CA SER A 303 -12.56 3.94 -9.21
C SER A 303 -11.48 3.31 -10.08
N ARG A 304 -10.31 3.93 -10.15
CA ARG A 304 -9.09 3.34 -10.73
C ARG A 304 -7.99 3.39 -9.70
N LEU A 305 -7.37 2.24 -9.46
CA LEU A 305 -6.19 2.07 -8.63
C LEU A 305 -5.05 1.59 -9.53
N GLU A 306 -3.98 2.37 -9.60
CA GLU A 306 -2.71 1.99 -10.21
C GLU A 306 -1.68 1.86 -9.09
N THR A 307 -1.06 0.69 -8.96
CA THR A 307 0.04 0.46 -8.02
C THR A 307 1.28 0.02 -8.79
N SER A 308 2.40 0.69 -8.55
CA SER A 308 3.72 0.22 -8.98
C SER A 308 4.56 -0.17 -7.78
N LEU A 309 5.16 -1.35 -7.84
CA LEU A 309 6.16 -1.82 -6.91
C LEU A 309 7.51 -1.83 -7.64
N ALA A 310 8.34 -0.84 -7.38
CA ALA A 310 9.68 -0.73 -7.96
C ALA A 310 10.69 -1.61 -7.19
N ASN A 311 11.83 -1.87 -7.84
CA ASN A 311 12.97 -2.62 -7.30
C ASN A 311 12.67 -4.10 -7.00
N VAL A 312 11.66 -4.67 -7.65
CA VAL A 312 11.31 -6.09 -7.47
C VAL A 312 12.34 -6.95 -8.17
N ILE A 313 12.87 -7.94 -7.47
CA ILE A 313 13.79 -8.91 -8.08
C ILE A 313 13.08 -9.78 -9.12
N ASN A 314 13.52 -9.66 -10.37
CA ASN A 314 13.23 -10.63 -11.41
C ASN A 314 14.07 -11.88 -11.16
N ARG A 315 13.42 -12.93 -10.61
CA ARG A 315 14.10 -14.18 -10.24
C ARG A 315 14.75 -14.91 -11.42
N GLN A 316 14.23 -14.76 -12.64
CA GLN A 316 14.82 -15.39 -13.82
C GLN A 316 16.13 -14.68 -14.20
N ASN A 317 16.11 -13.34 -14.27
CA ASN A 317 17.30 -12.54 -14.54
C ASN A 317 18.35 -12.71 -13.45
N LEU A 318 17.94 -12.68 -12.17
CA LEU A 318 18.85 -12.89 -11.05
C LEU A 318 19.53 -14.27 -11.11
N SER A 319 18.77 -15.33 -11.39
CA SER A 319 19.32 -16.69 -11.52
C SER A 319 20.38 -16.77 -12.64
N ALA A 320 20.09 -16.18 -13.81
CA ALA A 320 21.04 -16.11 -14.93
C ALA A 320 22.28 -15.26 -14.60
N ALA A 321 22.09 -14.13 -13.91
CA ALA A 321 23.14 -13.20 -13.53
C ALA A 321 24.09 -13.76 -12.46
N LEU A 322 23.57 -14.58 -11.52
CA LEU A 322 24.36 -15.23 -10.47
C LEU A 322 25.21 -16.40 -11.00
N ASP A 323 24.85 -17.03 -12.11
CA ASP A 323 25.68 -18.07 -12.78
C ASP A 323 26.75 -17.41 -13.67
N ALA A 324 27.65 -16.63 -13.05
CA ALA A 324 28.71 -15.91 -13.75
C ALA A 324 29.95 -16.80 -14.01
N VAL A 325 30.48 -16.81 -15.23
CA VAL A 325 31.67 -17.58 -15.65
C VAL A 325 32.65 -16.71 -16.43
N THR A 326 33.91 -17.13 -16.47
CA THR A 326 34.93 -16.47 -17.30
C THR A 326 34.93 -17.07 -18.69
N SER A 327 34.70 -16.25 -19.73
CA SER A 327 34.79 -16.64 -21.14
C SER A 327 35.54 -15.56 -21.93
N GLY A 328 36.57 -15.95 -22.68
CA GLY A 328 37.40 -14.99 -23.44
C GLY A 328 38.08 -13.92 -22.58
N GLY A 329 38.33 -14.20 -21.30
CA GLY A 329 38.90 -13.25 -20.34
C GLY A 329 37.89 -12.24 -19.75
N GLN A 330 36.60 -12.35 -20.10
CA GLN A 330 35.52 -11.51 -19.57
C GLN A 330 34.62 -12.32 -18.63
N THR A 331 34.05 -11.64 -17.64
CA THR A 331 32.98 -12.22 -16.83
C THR A 331 31.66 -12.09 -17.58
N VAL A 332 31.00 -13.21 -17.84
CA VAL A 332 29.73 -13.30 -18.57
C VAL A 332 28.76 -14.22 -17.84
N CYS A 333 27.47 -14.10 -18.12
CA CYS A 333 26.50 -15.07 -17.61
C CYS A 333 26.70 -16.39 -18.37
N ASN A 334 26.78 -17.51 -17.66
CA ASN A 334 27.02 -18.82 -18.25
C ASN A 334 26.01 -19.17 -19.35
N ILE A 335 24.77 -18.72 -19.22
CA ILE A 335 23.73 -18.92 -20.22
C ILE A 335 24.09 -18.36 -21.60
N THR A 336 24.85 -17.26 -21.71
CA THR A 336 25.24 -16.68 -23.01
C THR A 336 26.33 -17.50 -23.70
N VAL A 337 27.05 -18.33 -22.94
CA VAL A 337 28.06 -19.26 -23.45
C VAL A 337 27.42 -20.60 -23.82
N THR A 338 26.56 -21.14 -22.97
CA THR A 338 25.98 -22.47 -23.18
C THR A 338 24.79 -22.47 -24.12
N ASN A 339 24.02 -21.36 -24.17
CA ASN A 339 22.81 -21.22 -24.97
C ASN A 339 22.71 -19.80 -25.57
N PRO A 340 23.59 -19.44 -26.51
CA PRO A 340 23.54 -18.14 -27.17
C PRO A 340 22.16 -17.91 -27.81
N GLY A 341 21.60 -16.70 -27.66
CA GLY A 341 20.27 -16.32 -28.12
C GLY A 341 19.18 -16.33 -27.04
N LEU A 342 19.40 -16.96 -25.87
CA LEU A 342 18.37 -17.03 -24.81
C LEU A 342 18.37 -15.84 -23.85
N ALA A 343 19.53 -15.24 -23.59
CA ALA A 343 19.67 -14.12 -22.65
C ALA A 343 20.91 -13.27 -23.00
N ASP A 344 21.03 -12.86 -24.26
CA ASP A 344 22.23 -12.18 -24.78
C ASP A 344 22.51 -10.83 -24.10
N ASN A 345 21.49 -10.23 -23.49
CA ASN A 345 21.60 -9.01 -22.70
C ASN A 345 21.88 -9.28 -21.21
N CYS A 346 22.19 -10.51 -20.81
CA CYS A 346 22.44 -10.84 -19.41
C CYS A 346 23.66 -10.10 -18.86
N VAL A 347 23.46 -9.42 -17.73
CA VAL A 347 24.52 -8.73 -17.00
C VAL A 347 24.88 -9.54 -15.75
N PRO A 348 26.14 -10.02 -15.60
CA PRO A 348 26.53 -10.81 -14.44
C PRO A 348 26.41 -10.02 -13.13
N PHE A 349 25.86 -10.67 -12.09
CA PHE A 349 25.68 -10.07 -10.76
C PHE A 349 26.75 -10.61 -9.81
N ASN A 350 27.45 -9.70 -9.12
CA ASN A 350 28.46 -10.05 -8.12
C ASN A 350 27.86 -9.96 -6.70
N PRO A 351 27.57 -11.10 -6.03
CA PRO A 351 26.99 -11.10 -4.70
C PRO A 351 28.04 -11.05 -3.58
N PHE A 352 29.35 -11.06 -3.89
CA PHE A 352 30.38 -11.26 -2.87
C PHE A 352 30.83 -9.96 -2.21
N GLY A 353 29.99 -9.46 -1.30
CA GLY A 353 30.23 -8.27 -0.48
C GLY A 353 29.08 -7.25 -0.57
N PRO A 354 29.02 -6.30 0.36
CA PRO A 354 27.85 -5.42 0.54
C PRO A 354 27.66 -4.35 -0.55
N THR A 355 28.65 -4.15 -1.42
CA THR A 355 28.65 -3.12 -2.48
C THR A 355 29.32 -3.63 -3.75
N ALA A 356 29.29 -4.94 -3.99
CA ALA A 356 30.08 -5.58 -5.04
C ALA A 356 29.39 -5.58 -6.42
N ALA A 357 28.06 -5.50 -6.46
CA ALA A 357 27.29 -5.47 -7.69
C ALA A 357 27.41 -4.11 -8.42
N SER A 358 27.48 -4.15 -9.75
CA SER A 358 27.43 -2.94 -10.57
C SER A 358 26.00 -2.45 -10.74
N GLN A 359 25.82 -1.15 -11.02
CA GLN A 359 24.49 -0.59 -11.31
C GLN A 359 23.81 -1.30 -12.49
N GLN A 360 24.58 -1.66 -13.53
CA GLN A 360 24.05 -2.38 -14.70
C GLN A 360 23.51 -3.78 -14.32
N ALA A 361 24.15 -4.46 -13.37
CA ALA A 361 23.68 -5.75 -12.88
C ALA A 361 22.43 -5.59 -12.01
N ILE A 362 22.39 -4.54 -11.17
CA ILE A 362 21.21 -4.18 -10.38
C ILE A 362 20.02 -3.91 -11.31
N ASP A 363 20.19 -3.02 -12.29
CA ASP A 363 19.15 -2.66 -13.27
C ASP A 363 18.66 -3.89 -14.06
N TYR A 364 19.54 -4.87 -14.35
CA TYR A 364 19.17 -6.11 -15.04
C TYR A 364 18.33 -7.05 -14.17
N VAL A 365 18.62 -7.14 -12.87
CA VAL A 365 17.92 -8.07 -11.96
C VAL A 365 16.69 -7.46 -11.29
N THR A 366 16.51 -6.15 -11.34
CA THR A 366 15.33 -5.46 -10.81
C THR A 366 14.32 -5.10 -11.89
N ASP A 367 13.03 -5.08 -11.53
CA ASP A 367 11.95 -4.64 -12.39
C ASP A 367 10.89 -3.86 -11.58
N THR A 368 9.91 -3.28 -12.27
CA THR A 368 8.74 -2.63 -11.66
C THR A 368 7.49 -3.46 -11.93
N ALA A 369 6.97 -4.12 -10.89
CA ALA A 369 5.67 -4.76 -10.98
C ALA A 369 4.56 -3.71 -10.98
N ARG A 370 3.58 -3.86 -11.87
CA ARG A 370 2.44 -2.93 -11.97
C ARG A 370 1.12 -3.68 -11.82
N PHE A 371 0.19 -3.07 -11.08
CA PHE A 371 -1.17 -3.54 -10.91
C PHE A 371 -2.13 -2.40 -11.23
N ASP A 372 -3.08 -2.64 -12.13
CA ASP A 372 -4.17 -1.71 -12.43
C ASP A 372 -5.49 -2.41 -12.14
N SER A 373 -6.36 -1.73 -11.41
CA SER A 373 -7.74 -2.16 -11.19
C SER A 373 -8.67 -1.00 -11.48
N THR A 374 -9.68 -1.26 -12.32
CA THR A 374 -10.79 -0.33 -12.56
C THR A 374 -12.09 -0.97 -12.09
N THR A 375 -12.80 -0.30 -11.20
CA THR A 375 -14.15 -0.67 -10.75
C THR A 375 -15.15 0.35 -11.27
N VAL A 376 -16.25 -0.13 -11.83
CA VAL A 376 -17.36 0.71 -12.33
C VAL A 376 -18.66 0.22 -11.71
N MET A 377 -19.52 1.16 -11.31
CA MET A 377 -20.83 0.89 -10.73
C MET A 377 -21.89 1.75 -11.41
N HIS A 378 -23.03 1.11 -11.68
CA HIS A 378 -24.28 1.77 -12.02
C HIS A 378 -25.33 1.27 -11.03
N ASP A 379 -26.01 2.19 -10.36
CA ASP A 379 -27.06 1.87 -9.40
C ASP A 379 -28.27 2.75 -9.67
N VAL A 380 -29.46 2.15 -9.63
CA VAL A 380 -30.75 2.85 -9.70
C VAL A 380 -31.53 2.45 -8.46
N THR A 381 -31.83 3.43 -7.63
CA THR A 381 -32.65 3.24 -6.43
C THR A 381 -33.94 4.00 -6.60
N ALA A 382 -35.08 3.37 -6.30
CA ALA A 382 -36.37 4.04 -6.24
C ALA A 382 -37.11 3.54 -5.00
N ALA A 383 -37.74 4.44 -4.26
CA ALA A 383 -38.53 4.07 -3.11
C ALA A 383 -39.76 4.96 -2.94
N ILE A 384 -40.81 4.39 -2.35
CA ILE A 384 -42.02 5.11 -1.96
C ILE A 384 -42.38 4.70 -0.54
N THR A 385 -42.57 5.69 0.34
CA THR A 385 -42.89 5.48 1.75
C THR A 385 -44.07 6.33 2.19
N GLY A 386 -45.06 5.72 2.84
CA GLY A 386 -46.25 6.40 3.37
C GLY A 386 -47.54 5.85 2.78
N SER A 387 -48.63 6.62 2.88
CA SER A 387 -49.93 6.27 2.30
C SER A 387 -50.15 7.06 1.01
N PRO A 388 -49.95 6.45 -0.18
CA PRO A 388 -50.12 7.14 -1.46
C PRO A 388 -51.58 7.47 -1.78
N PHE A 389 -52.54 6.81 -1.12
CA PHE A 389 -53.98 7.08 -1.21
C PHE A 389 -54.73 6.56 0.02
N ASP A 390 -55.87 7.16 0.33
CA ASP A 390 -56.82 6.68 1.32
C ASP A 390 -57.84 5.73 0.67
N GLY A 391 -58.00 4.54 1.24
CA GLY A 391 -59.04 3.59 0.86
C GLY A 391 -60.30 3.75 1.69
N TRP A 392 -61.34 2.98 1.35
CA TRP A 392 -62.61 2.94 2.09
C TRP A 392 -62.47 2.43 3.55
N ALA A 393 -61.30 1.93 3.93
CA ALA A 393 -60.97 1.44 5.27
C ALA A 393 -59.85 2.24 5.97
N GLY A 394 -59.48 3.41 5.45
CA GLY A 394 -58.40 4.27 5.99
C GLY A 394 -57.11 4.26 5.15
N PRO A 395 -56.01 4.84 5.67
CA PRO A 395 -54.76 5.01 4.94
C PRO A 395 -54.10 3.67 4.59
N VAL A 396 -53.78 3.43 3.32
CA VAL A 396 -53.08 2.23 2.87
C VAL A 396 -51.58 2.47 2.93
N ASN A 397 -50.92 1.95 3.97
CA ASN A 397 -49.47 2.08 4.15
C ASN A 397 -48.72 1.01 3.34
N GLY A 398 -47.77 1.44 2.51
CA GLY A 398 -46.81 0.57 1.83
C GLY A 398 -45.40 1.15 1.89
N ALA A 399 -44.40 0.27 1.96
CA ALA A 399 -43.00 0.58 1.74
C ALA A 399 -42.51 -0.35 0.61
N LEU A 400 -41.98 0.23 -0.46
CA LEU A 400 -41.43 -0.47 -1.62
C LEU A 400 -40.09 0.18 -1.98
#